data_AF-A0A6P5J1M7-F1
#
_entry.id   AF-A0A6P5J1M7-F1
#
_cell.length_a   1.000
_cell.length_b   1.000
_cell.length_c   1.000
_cell.angle_alpha   90.00
_cell.angle_beta   90.00
_cell.angle_gamma   90.00
#
_symmetry.space_group_name_H-M   'P 1'
#
loop_
_entity.id
_entity.type
_entity.pdbx_description
1 polymer ?
#
loop_
_entity_poly.entity_id
_entity_poly.type
_entity_poly.pdbx_seq_one_letter_code
_entity_poly.pdbx_strand_id
1 'polypeptide(L)'
;MTTSMADERRDQLEQYLQSVPMDPKILRSEVFIHFFTLLQQDTFKITTKKAFLDVFLPDGRSIRIEILTSDTAERVLEIVSYKTGLSQELSGYFSLFLIQFHSDGALSVMKKMAEFELPYVSLQSTEVENRKVGLRKWYMDPSLDSVLRDCQTAVNFLYGQAVQEIEKNWAKPTPEQRQELEALRKAGNQPKFLELVQQVQHYGYVQLDTCTCDYPEPGCVATVSVGNDEISCYIKLPSNQTQEVNFKMSQIKSWQVTFLGSLLEEEDGPQQTLHQNLELRFQYSKGSGWQWLTIYTKQAFLLSSCLKKMISEKLTKLAAENPEMINYFDFPTRKSKIAVKTTEEDGVFETIREEDL
;
A
#
# COMPACT_ATOMS: atom_id res chain seq x y z
N MET A 1 -33.36 9.03 23.39
CA MET A 1 -32.78 8.94 22.03
C MET A 1 -33.30 7.65 21.41
N THR A 2 -33.89 7.69 20.21
CA THR A 2 -34.36 6.45 19.54
C THR A 2 -33.17 5.75 18.89
N THR A 3 -33.28 4.44 18.64
CA THR A 3 -32.26 3.65 17.94
C THR A 3 -31.92 4.27 16.58
N SER A 4 -32.93 4.69 15.82
CA SER A 4 -32.77 5.39 14.54
C SER A 4 -31.97 6.70 14.65
N MET A 5 -32.15 7.50 15.71
CA MET A 5 -31.37 8.72 15.91
C MET A 5 -29.92 8.44 16.31
N ALA A 6 -29.69 7.33 17.04
CA ALA A 6 -28.35 6.90 17.40
C ALA A 6 -27.59 6.38 16.17
N ASP A 7 -28.25 5.63 15.29
CA ASP A 7 -27.67 5.12 14.05
C ASP A 7 -27.34 6.26 13.08
N GLU A 8 -28.25 7.23 12.91
CA GLU A 8 -27.99 8.43 12.09
C GLU A 8 -26.78 9.22 12.62
N ARG A 9 -26.65 9.35 13.94
CA ARG A 9 -25.49 10.02 14.56
C ARG A 9 -24.20 9.23 14.37
N ARG A 10 -24.23 7.89 14.46
CA ARG A 10 -23.07 7.03 14.18
C ARG A 10 -22.63 7.17 12.72
N ASP A 11 -23.58 7.16 11.78
CA ASP A 11 -23.31 7.35 10.35
C ASP A 11 -22.65 8.72 10.08
N GLN A 12 -23.16 9.78 10.70
CA GLN A 12 -22.58 11.13 10.58
C GLN A 12 -21.16 11.19 11.15
N LEU A 13 -20.91 10.56 12.31
CA LEU A 13 -19.58 10.48 12.92
C LEU A 13 -18.61 9.66 12.07
N GLU A 14 -19.05 8.52 11.53
CA GLU A 14 -18.23 7.70 10.63
C GLU A 14 -17.86 8.49 9.38
N GLN A 15 -18.82 9.20 8.77
CA GLN A 15 -18.57 10.07 7.62
C GLN A 15 -17.59 11.20 7.97
N TYR A 16 -17.74 11.82 9.14
CA TYR A 16 -16.81 12.85 9.60
C TYR A 16 -15.41 12.27 9.76
N LEU A 17 -15.24 11.17 10.47
CA LEU A 17 -13.94 10.52 10.68
C LEU A 17 -13.31 10.05 9.36
N GLN A 18 -14.11 9.62 8.38
CA GLN A 18 -13.64 9.28 7.04
C GLN A 18 -13.21 10.51 6.23
N SER A 19 -13.74 11.69 6.53
CA SER A 19 -13.41 12.96 5.87
C SER A 19 -12.14 13.61 6.43
N VAL A 20 -11.83 13.41 7.70
CA VAL A 20 -10.63 13.96 8.36
C VAL A 20 -9.32 13.63 7.62
N PRO A 21 -9.03 12.36 7.24
CA PRO A 21 -7.80 12.04 6.51
C PRO A 21 -7.82 12.48 5.04
N MET A 22 -8.91 13.07 4.55
CA MET A 22 -8.97 13.63 3.20
C MET A 22 -8.42 15.05 3.13
N ASP A 23 -8.19 15.72 4.26
CA ASP A 23 -7.51 17.02 4.33
C ASP A 23 -6.01 16.82 4.66
N PRO A 24 -5.10 17.06 3.69
CA PRO A 24 -3.67 16.95 3.92
C PRO A 24 -3.14 17.88 5.02
N LYS A 25 -3.81 19.01 5.29
CA LYS A 25 -3.41 19.94 6.36
C LYS A 25 -3.63 19.33 7.73
N ILE A 26 -4.69 18.54 7.90
CA ILE A 26 -4.96 17.86 9.17
C ILE A 26 -3.93 16.75 9.38
N LEU A 27 -3.68 15.92 8.36
CA LEU A 27 -2.71 14.81 8.45
C LEU A 27 -1.29 15.26 8.82
N ARG A 28 -0.92 16.49 8.43
CA ARG A 28 0.38 17.10 8.72
C ARG A 28 0.38 18.03 9.94
N SER A 29 -0.77 18.19 10.59
CA SER A 29 -0.86 19.03 11.77
C SER A 29 -0.14 18.37 12.95
N GLU A 30 0.56 19.18 13.75
CA GLU A 30 1.25 18.68 14.94
C GLU A 30 0.29 18.00 15.91
N VAL A 31 -0.94 18.51 16.02
CA VAL A 31 -1.99 17.92 16.88
C VAL A 31 -2.33 16.50 16.44
N PHE A 32 -2.55 16.28 15.15
CA PHE A 32 -2.88 14.97 14.60
C PHE A 32 -1.71 13.99 14.77
N ILE A 33 -0.50 14.42 14.38
CA ILE A 33 0.71 13.60 14.49
C ILE A 33 0.98 13.23 15.95
N HIS A 34 0.88 14.20 16.87
CA HIS A 34 1.11 13.97 18.29
C HIS A 34 0.08 13.00 18.88
N PHE A 35 -1.20 13.19 18.58
CA PHE A 35 -2.28 12.29 19.02
C PHE A 35 -2.02 10.85 18.57
N PHE A 36 -1.73 10.63 17.28
CA PHE A 36 -1.46 9.29 16.77
C PHE A 36 -0.13 8.71 17.24
N THR A 37 0.86 9.54 17.54
CA THR A 37 2.13 9.11 18.14
C THR A 37 1.86 8.51 19.52
N LEU A 38 1.15 9.24 20.39
CA LEU A 38 0.79 8.76 21.72
C LEU A 38 -0.06 7.50 21.64
N LEU A 39 -1.09 7.49 20.79
CA LEU A 39 -1.98 6.33 20.62
C LEU A 39 -1.20 5.08 20.20
N GLN A 40 -0.30 5.19 19.24
CA GLN A 40 0.55 4.06 18.81
C GLN A 40 1.47 3.60 19.96
N GLN A 41 2.11 4.52 20.68
CA GLN A 41 3.01 4.20 21.79
C GLN A 41 2.27 3.51 22.94
N ASP A 42 1.10 4.02 23.33
CA ASP A 42 0.30 3.50 24.43
C ASP A 42 -0.27 2.12 24.09
N THR A 43 -0.75 1.92 22.86
CA THR A 43 -1.29 0.63 22.39
C THR A 43 -0.26 -0.49 22.53
N PHE A 44 1.00 -0.21 22.18
CA PHE A 44 2.08 -1.21 22.23
C PHE A 44 2.98 -1.09 23.47
N LYS A 45 2.65 -0.17 24.40
CA LYS A 45 3.41 0.11 25.62
C LYS A 45 4.89 0.43 25.36
N ILE A 46 5.16 1.22 24.32
CA ILE A 46 6.52 1.59 23.90
C ILE A 46 6.79 3.05 24.27
N THR A 47 7.77 3.27 25.15
CA THR A 47 8.23 4.62 25.51
C THR A 47 9.20 5.21 24.49
N THR A 48 9.25 6.53 24.41
CA THR A 48 10.24 7.26 23.59
C THR A 48 11.65 7.03 24.12
N LYS A 49 12.50 6.41 23.31
CA LYS A 49 13.92 6.22 23.60
C LYS A 49 14.73 6.14 22.31
N LYS A 50 16.04 6.31 22.41
CA LYS A 50 16.96 6.06 21.30
C LYS A 50 16.99 4.57 20.98
N ALA A 51 16.94 4.24 19.70
CA ALA A 51 17.00 2.89 19.17
C ALA A 51 17.73 2.87 17.83
N PHE A 52 18.05 1.66 17.37
CA PHE A 52 18.51 1.45 16.00
C PHE A 52 17.43 0.77 15.18
N LEU A 53 17.27 1.21 13.94
CA LEU A 53 16.37 0.62 12.96
C LEU A 53 17.17 0.25 11.71
N ASP A 54 16.98 -0.98 11.23
CA ASP A 54 17.52 -1.42 9.94
C ASP A 54 16.47 -1.18 8.85
N VAL A 55 16.83 -0.36 7.86
CA VAL A 55 15.98 -0.08 6.69
C VAL A 55 16.53 -0.83 5.48
N PHE A 56 15.70 -1.69 4.89
CA PHE A 56 16.03 -2.44 3.69
C PHE A 56 15.95 -1.53 2.46
N LEU A 57 17.03 -1.47 1.68
CA LEU A 57 17.14 -0.62 0.51
C LEU A 57 16.75 -1.39 -0.77
N PRO A 58 16.38 -0.66 -1.85
CA PRO A 58 16.05 -1.28 -3.14
C PRO A 58 17.18 -2.10 -3.78
N ASP A 59 18.43 -1.88 -3.40
CA ASP A 59 19.59 -2.64 -3.89
C ASP A 59 19.85 -3.95 -3.13
N GLY A 60 18.97 -4.31 -2.18
CA GLY A 60 19.07 -5.53 -1.39
C GLY A 60 19.92 -5.40 -0.13
N ARG A 61 20.56 -4.25 0.10
CA ARG A 61 21.32 -3.97 1.33
C ARG A 61 20.40 -3.45 2.42
N SER A 62 20.88 -3.46 3.66
CA SER A 62 20.24 -2.74 4.76
C SER A 62 21.13 -1.61 5.25
N ILE A 63 20.52 -0.48 5.59
CA ILE A 63 21.19 0.61 6.30
C ILE A 63 20.69 0.67 7.73
N ARG A 64 21.63 0.71 8.68
CA ARG A 64 21.32 0.89 10.10
C ARG A 64 21.31 2.37 10.46
N ILE A 65 20.20 2.83 11.04
CA ILE A 65 20.02 4.22 11.44
C ILE A 65 19.69 4.33 12.92
N GLU A 66 20.18 5.39 13.57
CA GLU A 66 19.77 5.76 14.92
C GLU A 66 18.49 6.59 14.81
N ILE A 67 17.48 6.24 15.59
CA ILE A 67 16.17 6.89 15.62
C ILE A 67 15.69 7.03 17.07
N LEU A 68 14.65 7.83 17.26
CA LEU A 68 13.75 7.67 18.41
C LEU A 68 12.67 6.64 18.08
N THR A 69 12.24 5.87 19.07
CA THR A 69 11.10 4.94 18.90
C THR A 69 9.80 5.63 18.53
N SER A 70 9.71 6.95 18.75
CA SER A 70 8.63 7.85 18.35
C SER A 70 8.85 8.57 17.01
N ASP A 71 9.94 8.29 16.28
CA ASP A 71 10.15 8.90 14.96
C ASP A 71 9.11 8.37 13.98
N THR A 72 8.50 9.28 13.22
CA THR A 72 7.51 8.97 12.20
C THR A 72 8.15 8.39 10.94
N ALA A 73 7.34 7.78 10.07
CA ALA A 73 7.80 7.25 8.79
C ALA A 73 8.38 8.34 7.89
N GLU A 74 7.79 9.55 7.91
CA GLU A 74 8.35 10.73 7.25
C GLU A 74 9.75 11.06 7.78
N ARG A 75 9.91 11.13 9.11
CA ARG A 75 11.20 11.43 9.73
C ARG A 75 12.26 10.37 9.40
N VAL A 76 11.88 9.09 9.45
CA VAL A 76 12.78 7.99 9.09
C VAL A 76 13.19 8.09 7.62
N LEU A 77 12.26 8.41 6.72
CA LEU A 77 12.55 8.60 5.30
C LEU A 77 13.56 9.73 5.09
N GLU A 78 13.41 10.87 5.77
CA GLU A 78 14.38 11.98 5.72
C GLU A 78 15.80 11.53 6.13
N ILE A 79 15.92 10.79 7.24
CA ILE A 79 17.20 10.30 7.75
C ILE A 79 17.84 9.33 6.73
N VAL A 80 17.04 8.44 6.14
CA VAL A 80 17.51 7.51 5.10
C VAL A 80 17.95 8.26 3.85
N SER A 81 17.16 9.23 3.37
CA SER A 81 17.52 10.06 2.22
C SER A 81 18.84 10.78 2.43
N TYR A 82 19.00 11.45 3.58
CA TYR A 82 20.24 12.14 3.93
C TYR A 82 21.45 11.20 3.96
N LYS A 83 21.33 10.03 4.62
CA LYS A 83 22.44 9.06 4.73
C LYS A 83 22.82 8.40 3.41
N THR A 84 21.86 8.25 2.50
CA THR A 84 22.08 7.61 1.19
C THR A 84 22.48 8.61 0.10
N GLY A 85 22.44 9.92 0.39
CA GLY A 85 22.69 10.97 -0.58
C GLY A 85 21.56 11.15 -1.60
N LEU A 86 20.34 10.70 -1.27
CA LEU A 86 19.16 10.97 -2.08
C LEU A 86 18.76 12.44 -1.89
N SER A 87 18.61 13.18 -3.00
CA SER A 87 18.17 14.58 -2.96
C SER A 87 16.82 14.72 -2.24
N GLN A 88 16.69 15.78 -1.44
CA GLN A 88 15.45 16.06 -0.72
C GLN A 88 14.25 16.22 -1.68
N GLU A 89 14.47 16.84 -2.84
CA GLU A 89 13.46 17.02 -3.89
C GLU A 89 12.95 15.69 -4.44
N LEU A 90 13.81 14.66 -4.44
CA LEU A 90 13.48 13.33 -4.97
C LEU A 90 12.90 12.39 -3.90
N SER A 91 12.93 12.79 -2.62
CA SER A 91 12.47 11.94 -1.52
C SER A 91 10.97 11.60 -1.64
N GLY A 92 10.17 12.50 -2.23
CA GLY A 92 8.74 12.27 -2.48
C GLY A 92 8.42 11.17 -3.52
N TYR A 93 9.42 10.70 -4.28
CA TYR A 93 9.29 9.57 -5.22
C TYR A 93 9.52 8.22 -4.55
N PHE A 94 9.90 8.20 -3.27
CA PHE A 94 10.11 7.00 -2.48
C PHE A 94 9.19 7.01 -1.26
N SER A 95 8.97 5.83 -0.69
CA SER A 95 8.20 5.67 0.54
C SER A 95 8.74 4.49 1.33
N LEU A 96 8.42 4.48 2.63
CA LEU A 96 8.64 3.32 3.48
C LEU A 96 7.48 2.35 3.38
N PHE A 97 7.81 1.07 3.42
CA PHE A 97 6.89 -0.05 3.38
C PHE A 97 7.21 -1.02 4.50
N LEU A 98 6.18 -1.68 5.01
CA LEU A 98 6.35 -2.88 5.80
C LEU A 98 6.50 -4.06 4.84
N ILE A 99 7.65 -4.71 4.89
CA ILE A 99 8.02 -5.83 4.01
C ILE A 99 8.16 -7.08 4.87
N GLN A 100 7.64 -8.21 4.39
CA GLN A 100 7.81 -9.51 5.01
C GLN A 100 8.69 -10.40 4.13
N PHE A 101 9.64 -11.10 4.76
CA PHE A 101 10.45 -12.12 4.11
C PHE A 101 9.98 -13.48 4.56
N HIS A 102 9.56 -14.31 3.62
CA HIS A 102 9.14 -15.69 3.88
C HIS A 102 10.35 -16.62 3.92
N SER A 103 10.16 -17.81 4.50
CA SER A 103 11.22 -18.83 4.64
C SER A 103 11.75 -19.36 3.31
N ASP A 104 10.95 -19.28 2.25
CA ASP A 104 11.30 -19.62 0.87
C ASP A 104 12.08 -18.51 0.14
N GLY A 105 12.37 -17.40 0.83
CA GLY A 105 13.03 -16.22 0.28
C GLY A 105 12.10 -15.27 -0.48
N ALA A 106 10.80 -15.56 -0.55
CA ALA A 106 9.83 -14.65 -1.16
C ALA A 106 9.67 -13.37 -0.33
N LEU A 107 9.53 -12.25 -1.04
CA LEU A 107 9.32 -10.93 -0.43
C LEU A 107 7.89 -10.48 -0.68
N SER A 108 7.19 -10.13 0.39
CA SER A 108 5.83 -9.61 0.35
C SER A 108 5.82 -8.17 0.83
N VAL A 109 5.25 -7.27 0.04
CA VAL A 109 5.02 -5.88 0.48
C VAL A 109 3.68 -5.85 1.19
N MET A 110 3.66 -5.71 2.51
CA MET A 110 2.44 -5.83 3.31
C MET A 110 1.60 -4.56 3.25
N LYS A 111 2.24 -3.41 3.47
CA LYS A 111 1.61 -2.09 3.42
C LYS A 111 2.63 -1.01 3.08
N LYS A 112 2.14 0.07 2.46
CA LYS A 112 2.83 1.36 2.51
C LYS A 112 2.61 1.96 3.90
N MET A 113 3.66 2.47 4.53
CA MET A 113 3.52 3.23 5.78
C MET A 113 3.02 4.65 5.48
N ALA A 114 2.00 5.09 6.21
CA ALA A 114 1.56 6.48 6.22
C ALA A 114 2.57 7.36 6.95
N GLU A 115 2.60 8.66 6.61
CA GLU A 115 3.59 9.63 7.09
C GLU A 115 3.66 9.68 8.63
N PHE A 116 2.52 9.55 9.32
CA PHE A 116 2.38 9.58 10.78
C PHE A 116 2.66 8.25 11.50
N GLU A 117 2.82 7.14 10.77
CA GLU A 117 3.09 5.84 11.40
C GLU A 117 4.47 5.83 12.03
N LEU A 118 4.64 5.12 13.15
CA LEU A 118 5.91 4.96 13.83
C LEU A 118 6.57 3.65 13.36
N PRO A 119 7.64 3.66 12.53
CA PRO A 119 8.18 2.44 11.93
C PRO A 119 8.70 1.44 12.97
N TYR A 120 9.29 1.95 14.07
CA TYR A 120 9.77 1.10 15.17
C TYR A 120 8.63 0.35 15.86
N VAL A 121 7.55 1.06 16.20
CA VAL A 121 6.36 0.47 16.82
C VAL A 121 5.67 -0.50 15.87
N SER A 122 5.55 -0.14 14.59
CA SER A 122 4.94 -0.97 13.55
C SER A 122 5.62 -2.34 13.40
N LEU A 123 6.93 -2.44 13.64
CA LEU A 123 7.63 -3.72 13.62
C LEU A 123 7.35 -4.58 14.86
N GLN A 124 7.15 -3.96 16.03
CA GLN A 124 6.86 -4.67 17.28
C GLN A 124 5.40 -5.08 17.42
N SER A 125 4.51 -4.38 16.73
CA SER A 125 3.06 -4.58 16.80
C SER A 125 2.53 -5.91 16.27
N THR A 126 3.38 -6.76 15.69
CA THR A 126 2.90 -7.91 14.91
C THR A 126 3.67 -9.18 15.19
N GLU A 127 2.92 -10.26 15.47
CA GLU A 127 3.42 -11.60 15.79
C GLU A 127 4.07 -12.33 14.61
N VAL A 128 4.00 -11.75 13.41
CA VAL A 128 4.52 -12.36 12.19
C VAL A 128 6.01 -12.07 12.07
N GLU A 129 6.80 -13.14 12.08
CA GLU A 129 8.25 -13.11 12.00
C GLU A 129 8.77 -12.50 10.68
N ASN A 130 10.04 -12.08 10.69
CA ASN A 130 10.80 -11.65 9.51
C ASN A 130 10.26 -10.41 8.76
N ARG A 131 9.71 -9.46 9.51
CA ARG A 131 9.30 -8.15 8.98
C ARG A 131 10.40 -7.12 9.05
N LYS A 132 10.48 -6.27 8.03
CA LYS A 132 11.44 -5.18 7.92
C LYS A 132 10.77 -3.92 7.39
N VAL A 133 11.30 -2.77 7.77
CA VAL A 133 11.01 -1.49 7.10
C VAL A 133 11.84 -1.45 5.84
N GLY A 134 11.23 -1.21 4.69
CA GLY A 134 11.92 -1.13 3.41
C GLY A 134 11.61 0.16 2.66
N LEU A 135 12.64 0.75 2.06
CA LEU A 135 12.52 1.85 1.12
C LEU A 135 12.18 1.28 -0.26
N ARG A 136 11.15 1.80 -0.92
CA ARG A 136 10.82 1.47 -2.32
C ARG A 136 10.37 2.71 -3.08
N LYS A 137 10.53 2.68 -4.39
CA LYS A 137 9.89 3.63 -5.31
C LYS A 137 8.38 3.64 -5.06
N TRP A 138 7.80 4.83 -4.99
CA TRP A 138 6.37 5.05 -4.76
C TRP A 138 5.74 5.92 -5.86
N TYR A 139 5.78 5.37 -7.06
CA TYR A 139 4.97 5.83 -8.19
C TYR A 139 4.78 4.69 -9.19
N MET A 140 3.69 4.75 -9.96
CA MET A 140 3.25 3.67 -10.85
C MET A 140 3.42 4.02 -12.33
N ASP A 141 3.50 5.30 -12.71
CA ASP A 141 3.83 5.75 -14.07
C ASP A 141 5.35 5.63 -14.34
N PRO A 142 5.79 4.72 -15.22
CA PRO A 142 7.21 4.55 -15.53
C PRO A 142 7.88 5.80 -16.13
N SER A 143 7.12 6.73 -16.71
CA SER A 143 7.67 7.95 -17.29
C SER A 143 8.33 8.86 -16.25
N LEU A 144 7.94 8.75 -14.98
CA LEU A 144 8.52 9.48 -13.86
C LEU A 144 9.96 9.05 -13.53
N ASP A 145 10.41 7.90 -14.03
CA ASP A 145 11.83 7.50 -13.94
C ASP A 145 12.76 8.55 -14.58
N SER A 146 12.27 9.31 -15.57
CA SER A 146 13.04 10.39 -16.20
C SER A 146 13.46 11.50 -15.24
N VAL A 147 12.63 11.81 -14.24
CA VAL A 147 12.91 12.83 -13.23
C VAL A 147 14.07 12.43 -12.31
N LEU A 148 14.32 11.13 -12.17
CA LEU A 148 15.29 10.58 -11.24
C LEU A 148 16.68 10.36 -11.88
N ARG A 149 16.82 10.57 -13.19
CA ARG A 149 18.04 10.22 -13.96
C ARG A 149 19.28 11.00 -13.53
N ASP A 150 19.12 12.24 -13.09
CA ASP A 150 20.24 13.13 -12.72
C ASP A 150 20.79 12.85 -11.31
N CYS A 151 20.13 11.99 -10.53
CA CYS A 151 20.58 11.59 -9.21
C CYS A 151 21.08 10.14 -9.22
N GLN A 152 22.40 9.95 -9.08
CA GLN A 152 23.02 8.62 -9.10
C GLN A 152 22.44 7.69 -8.02
N THR A 153 22.14 8.18 -6.81
CA THR A 153 21.50 7.37 -5.77
C THR A 153 20.10 6.91 -6.18
N ALA A 154 19.30 7.79 -6.78
CA ALA A 154 17.97 7.41 -7.27
C ALA A 154 18.06 6.39 -8.40
N VAL A 155 18.98 6.57 -9.36
CA VAL A 155 19.26 5.60 -10.44
C VAL A 155 19.66 4.24 -9.86
N ASN A 156 20.53 4.20 -8.85
CA ASN A 156 20.92 2.97 -8.17
C ASN A 156 19.73 2.28 -7.51
N PHE A 157 18.83 3.05 -6.88
CA PHE A 157 17.62 2.51 -6.27
C PHE A 157 16.64 1.96 -7.30
N LEU A 158 16.40 2.68 -8.40
CA LEU A 158 15.56 2.18 -9.50
C LEU A 158 16.13 0.89 -10.09
N TYR A 159 17.44 0.88 -10.35
CA TYR A 159 18.13 -0.27 -10.89
C TYR A 159 18.02 -1.49 -9.95
N GLY A 160 18.32 -1.31 -8.67
CA GLY A 160 18.21 -2.37 -7.66
C GLY A 160 16.78 -2.92 -7.57
N GLN A 161 15.78 -2.04 -7.54
CA GLN A 161 14.39 -2.46 -7.47
C GLN A 161 13.97 -3.24 -8.73
N ALA A 162 14.33 -2.75 -9.92
CA ALA A 162 14.01 -3.37 -11.18
C ALA A 162 14.62 -4.78 -11.30
N VAL A 163 15.87 -4.96 -10.85
CA VAL A 163 16.52 -6.28 -10.79
C VAL A 163 15.72 -7.22 -9.88
N GLN A 164 15.35 -6.79 -8.68
CA GLN A 164 14.56 -7.62 -7.76
C GLN A 164 13.18 -7.98 -8.34
N GLU A 165 12.51 -7.05 -9.02
CA GLU A 165 11.20 -7.26 -9.60
C GLU A 165 11.24 -8.24 -10.78
N ILE A 166 12.31 -8.24 -11.59
CA ILE A 166 12.54 -9.25 -12.63
C ILE A 166 12.84 -10.62 -12.03
N GLU A 167 13.72 -10.68 -11.02
CA GLU A 167 14.09 -11.94 -10.36
C GLU A 167 12.89 -12.61 -9.68
N LYS A 168 11.94 -11.81 -9.18
CA LYS A 168 10.67 -12.27 -8.58
C LYS A 168 9.56 -12.51 -9.60
N ASN A 169 9.81 -12.31 -10.90
CA ASN A 169 8.83 -12.37 -11.98
C ASN A 169 7.62 -11.43 -11.80
N TRP A 170 7.79 -10.31 -11.08
CA TRP A 170 6.79 -9.24 -11.02
C TRP A 170 6.78 -8.48 -12.35
N ALA A 171 7.98 -8.11 -12.81
CA ALA A 171 8.21 -7.67 -14.18
C ALA A 171 8.42 -8.91 -15.07
N LYS A 172 7.74 -8.94 -16.22
CA LYS A 172 7.66 -10.09 -17.12
C LYS A 172 8.35 -9.79 -18.46
N PRO A 173 9.69 -9.82 -18.53
CA PRO A 173 10.40 -9.60 -19.79
C PRO A 173 10.19 -10.77 -20.75
N THR A 174 10.20 -10.49 -22.06
CA THR A 174 10.28 -11.56 -23.08
C THR A 174 11.64 -12.28 -22.97
N PRO A 175 11.79 -13.49 -23.55
CA PRO A 175 13.08 -14.19 -23.57
C PRO A 175 14.23 -13.35 -24.12
N GLU A 176 13.98 -12.57 -25.18
CA GLU A 176 14.95 -11.67 -25.81
C GLU A 176 15.31 -10.51 -24.88
N GLN A 177 14.30 -9.85 -24.30
CA GLN A 177 14.51 -8.78 -23.32
C GLN A 177 15.31 -9.28 -22.11
N ARG A 178 15.01 -10.49 -21.61
CA ARG A 178 15.72 -11.11 -20.48
C ARG A 178 17.20 -11.31 -20.81
N GLN A 179 17.51 -11.84 -21.99
CA GLN A 179 18.90 -12.03 -22.43
C GLN A 179 19.65 -10.69 -22.52
N GLU A 180 19.02 -9.65 -23.07
CA GLU A 180 19.63 -8.33 -23.19
C GLU A 180 19.81 -7.65 -21.82
N LEU A 181 18.81 -7.70 -20.94
CA LEU A 181 18.90 -7.21 -19.56
C LEU A 181 20.04 -7.89 -18.79
N GLU A 182 20.24 -9.19 -18.96
CA GLU A 182 21.36 -9.93 -18.36
C GLU A 182 22.72 -9.47 -18.91
N ALA A 183 22.82 -9.21 -20.22
CA ALA A 183 24.03 -8.69 -20.84
C ALA A 183 24.35 -7.28 -20.32
N LEU A 184 23.36 -6.40 -20.24
CA LEU A 184 23.48 -5.05 -19.69
C LEU A 184 23.88 -5.07 -18.21
N ARG A 185 23.32 -6.00 -17.43
CA ARG A 185 23.72 -6.24 -16.03
C ARG A 185 25.19 -6.65 -15.92
N LYS A 186 25.64 -7.62 -16.73
CA LYS A 186 27.06 -8.06 -16.74
C LYS A 186 28.01 -6.95 -17.18
N ALA A 187 27.59 -6.08 -18.09
CA ALA A 187 28.36 -4.93 -18.57
C ALA A 187 28.33 -3.74 -17.60
N GLY A 188 27.53 -3.77 -16.54
CA GLY A 188 27.36 -2.65 -15.59
C GLY A 188 26.68 -1.42 -16.19
N ASN A 189 25.95 -1.55 -17.31
CA ASN A 189 25.33 -0.42 -18.00
C ASN A 189 23.92 -0.16 -17.45
N GLN A 190 23.85 0.48 -16.27
CA GLN A 190 22.58 0.81 -15.60
C GLN A 190 21.65 1.70 -16.43
N PRO A 191 22.12 2.77 -17.12
CA PRO A 191 21.21 3.63 -17.90
C PRO A 191 20.47 2.87 -19.00
N LYS A 192 21.18 2.08 -19.80
CA LYS A 192 20.55 1.27 -20.86
C LYS A 192 19.66 0.17 -20.29
N PHE A 193 20.03 -0.40 -19.13
CA PHE A 193 19.18 -1.36 -18.44
C PHE A 193 17.84 -0.75 -18.05
N LEU A 194 17.85 0.46 -17.49
CA LEU A 194 16.65 1.19 -17.09
C LEU A 194 15.80 1.64 -18.29
N GLU A 195 16.44 1.98 -19.42
CA GLU A 195 15.72 2.28 -20.66
C GLU A 195 15.00 1.05 -21.23
N LEU A 196 15.64 -0.12 -21.19
CA LEU A 196 15.04 -1.36 -21.65
C LEU A 196 13.93 -1.85 -20.70
N VAL A 197 14.13 -1.76 -19.39
CA VAL A 197 13.14 -2.27 -18.42
C VAL A 197 11.82 -1.49 -18.45
N GLN A 198 11.83 -0.22 -18.87
CA GLN A 198 10.60 0.55 -19.08
C GLN A 198 9.66 -0.07 -20.12
N GLN A 199 10.18 -0.90 -21.02
CA GLN A 199 9.42 -1.59 -22.06
C GLN A 199 8.98 -3.00 -21.63
N VAL A 200 9.38 -3.45 -20.43
CA VAL A 200 9.04 -4.77 -19.91
C VAL A 200 7.61 -4.76 -19.38
N GLN A 201 6.85 -5.82 -19.68
CA GLN A 201 5.50 -5.99 -19.18
C GLN A 201 5.49 -5.97 -17.64
N HIS A 202 4.57 -5.23 -17.06
CA HIS A 202 4.39 -5.06 -15.62
C HIS A 202 5.56 -4.38 -14.88
N TYR A 203 6.50 -3.72 -15.58
CA TYR A 203 7.47 -2.86 -14.91
C TYR A 203 6.77 -1.73 -14.14
N GLY A 204 7.16 -1.53 -12.88
CA GLY A 204 6.55 -0.55 -11.99
C GLY A 204 5.23 -1.01 -11.34
N TYR A 205 4.79 -2.25 -11.57
CA TYR A 205 3.60 -2.79 -10.90
C TYR A 205 3.96 -3.28 -9.50
N VAL A 206 3.01 -3.15 -8.58
CA VAL A 206 3.06 -3.84 -7.29
C VAL A 206 2.25 -5.11 -7.40
N GLN A 207 2.89 -6.26 -7.18
CA GLN A 207 2.22 -7.55 -7.11
C GLN A 207 1.89 -7.88 -5.65
N LEU A 208 0.65 -8.29 -5.42
CA LEU A 208 0.21 -8.82 -4.12
C LEU A 208 0.59 -10.29 -3.97
N ASP A 209 0.58 -10.77 -2.75
CA ASP A 209 0.62 -12.19 -2.45
C ASP A 209 -0.60 -12.88 -3.07
N THR A 210 -0.45 -14.17 -3.33
CA THR A 210 -1.56 -15.00 -3.82
C THR A 210 -2.76 -14.86 -2.89
N CYS A 211 -3.90 -14.51 -3.49
CA CYS A 211 -5.13 -14.20 -2.79
C CYS A 211 -6.30 -14.97 -3.42
N THR A 212 -7.52 -14.74 -2.93
CA THR A 212 -8.73 -15.31 -3.54
C THR A 212 -9.67 -14.21 -4.03
N CYS A 213 -10.53 -14.54 -5.00
CA CYS A 213 -11.54 -13.62 -5.50
C CYS A 213 -12.87 -14.33 -5.83
N ASP A 214 -13.89 -13.53 -6.10
CA ASP A 214 -15.23 -13.98 -6.51
C ASP A 214 -15.46 -14.00 -8.02
N TYR A 215 -14.38 -13.92 -8.81
CA TYR A 215 -14.42 -13.83 -10.27
C TYR A 215 -13.56 -14.92 -10.93
N PRO A 216 -14.03 -15.58 -12.01
CA PRO A 216 -15.39 -15.53 -12.54
C PRO A 216 -16.42 -16.24 -11.65
N GLU A 217 -15.95 -17.05 -10.70
CA GLU A 217 -16.75 -17.73 -9.69
C GLU A 217 -16.10 -17.61 -8.29
N PRO A 218 -16.86 -17.79 -7.20
CA PRO A 218 -16.34 -17.74 -5.84
C PRO A 218 -15.22 -18.76 -5.57
N GLY A 219 -14.16 -18.32 -4.90
CA GLY A 219 -13.07 -19.19 -4.45
C GLY A 219 -11.96 -19.39 -5.47
N CYS A 220 -11.94 -18.62 -6.57
CA CYS A 220 -10.81 -18.61 -7.48
C CYS A 220 -9.56 -18.07 -6.79
N VAL A 221 -8.40 -18.65 -7.12
CA VAL A 221 -7.09 -18.17 -6.65
C VAL A 221 -6.61 -17.11 -7.62
N ALA A 222 -6.21 -15.94 -7.14
CA ALA A 222 -5.77 -14.82 -7.96
C ALA A 222 -4.36 -14.36 -7.57
N THR A 223 -3.60 -13.93 -8.59
CA THR A 223 -2.40 -13.10 -8.44
C THR A 223 -2.73 -11.73 -9.01
N VAL A 224 -2.72 -10.71 -8.15
CA VAL A 224 -3.14 -9.36 -8.48
C VAL A 224 -1.91 -8.47 -8.60
N SER A 225 -1.75 -7.82 -9.74
CA SER A 225 -0.71 -6.83 -10.01
C SER A 225 -1.38 -5.50 -10.32
N VAL A 226 -0.91 -4.41 -9.70
CA VAL A 226 -1.49 -3.07 -9.88
C VAL A 226 -0.41 -2.08 -10.30
N GLY A 227 -0.67 -1.32 -11.35
CA GLY A 227 0.27 -0.34 -11.91
C GLY A 227 -0.20 0.21 -13.24
N ASN A 228 0.43 1.29 -13.69
CA ASN A 228 0.23 1.86 -15.03
C ASN A 228 -1.25 2.02 -15.48
N ASP A 229 -2.08 2.64 -14.63
CA ASP A 229 -3.52 2.90 -14.86
C ASP A 229 -4.39 1.64 -15.00
N GLU A 230 -3.98 0.49 -14.43
CA GLU A 230 -4.76 -0.74 -14.42
C GLU A 230 -4.54 -1.67 -13.21
N ILE A 231 -5.47 -2.62 -13.05
CA ILE A 231 -5.35 -3.81 -12.20
C ILE A 231 -5.32 -5.03 -13.12
N SER A 232 -4.22 -5.80 -13.08
CA SER A 232 -4.08 -7.07 -13.79
C SER A 232 -4.29 -8.23 -12.81
N CYS A 233 -5.23 -9.11 -13.13
CA CYS A 233 -5.57 -10.28 -12.32
C CYS A 233 -5.28 -11.55 -13.14
N TYR A 234 -4.31 -12.34 -12.69
CA TYR A 234 -4.13 -13.71 -13.17
C TYR A 234 -4.91 -14.66 -12.25
N ILE A 235 -5.95 -15.29 -12.79
CA ILE A 235 -6.94 -16.04 -12.03
C ILE A 235 -6.83 -17.52 -12.41
N LYS A 236 -6.74 -18.37 -11.39
CA LYS A 236 -6.77 -19.82 -11.50
C LYS A 236 -8.10 -20.32 -10.94
N LEU A 237 -8.90 -20.92 -11.82
CA LEU A 237 -10.18 -21.51 -11.47
C LEU A 237 -9.98 -22.82 -10.68
N PRO A 238 -10.96 -23.24 -9.86
CA PRO A 238 -11.00 -24.57 -9.25
C PRO A 238 -10.84 -25.72 -10.25
N SER A 239 -11.30 -25.52 -11.49
CA SER A 239 -11.14 -26.46 -12.62
C SER A 239 -9.70 -26.54 -13.17
N ASN A 240 -8.74 -25.86 -12.54
CA ASN A 240 -7.34 -25.72 -12.94
C ASN A 240 -7.11 -24.98 -14.28
N GLN A 241 -8.16 -24.36 -14.82
CA GLN A 241 -8.06 -23.41 -15.93
C GLN A 241 -7.51 -22.06 -15.43
N THR A 242 -6.83 -21.33 -16.31
CA THR A 242 -6.26 -20.02 -15.97
C THR A 242 -6.75 -18.96 -16.94
N GLN A 243 -6.99 -17.76 -16.41
CA GLN A 243 -7.46 -16.61 -17.17
C GLN A 243 -6.77 -15.34 -16.66
N GLU A 244 -6.32 -14.49 -17.58
CA GLU A 244 -5.82 -13.16 -17.26
C GLU A 244 -6.88 -12.12 -17.60
N VAL A 245 -7.15 -11.20 -16.66
CA VAL A 245 -8.15 -10.14 -16.81
C VAL A 245 -7.54 -8.81 -16.37
N ASN A 246 -7.63 -7.81 -17.22
CA ASN A 246 -7.10 -6.47 -16.96
C ASN A 246 -8.24 -5.47 -16.83
N PHE A 247 -8.29 -4.78 -15.70
CA PHE A 247 -9.27 -3.74 -15.41
C PHE A 247 -8.59 -2.38 -15.52
N LYS A 248 -8.93 -1.61 -16.55
CA LYS A 248 -8.41 -0.24 -16.67
C LYS A 248 -9.00 0.63 -15.57
N MET A 249 -8.21 1.54 -15.01
CA MET A 249 -8.69 2.47 -13.98
C MET A 249 -9.86 3.33 -14.50
N SER A 250 -9.94 3.63 -15.80
CA SER A 250 -11.11 4.32 -16.40
C SER A 250 -12.42 3.55 -16.24
N GLN A 251 -12.37 2.22 -16.13
CA GLN A 251 -13.53 1.33 -15.99
C GLN A 251 -13.95 1.12 -14.53
N ILE A 252 -13.13 1.53 -13.55
CA ILE A 252 -13.42 1.36 -12.12
C ILE A 252 -14.17 2.59 -11.62
N LYS A 253 -15.33 2.43 -10.98
CA LYS A 253 -16.12 3.56 -10.45
C LYS A 253 -15.79 3.90 -9.00
N SER A 254 -15.68 2.88 -8.16
CA SER A 254 -15.40 3.03 -6.73
C SER A 254 -14.82 1.74 -6.18
N TRP A 255 -14.19 1.81 -5.01
CA TRP A 255 -13.74 0.64 -4.28
C TRP A 255 -13.93 0.84 -2.78
N GLN A 256 -14.03 -0.27 -2.07
CA GLN A 256 -14.21 -0.31 -0.63
C GLN A 256 -13.29 -1.36 -0.05
N VAL A 257 -12.61 -1.00 1.03
CA VAL A 257 -11.88 -1.96 1.87
C VAL A 257 -12.77 -2.30 3.05
N THR A 258 -12.99 -3.59 3.28
CA THR A 258 -13.73 -4.07 4.44
C THR A 258 -12.82 -4.89 5.34
N PHE A 259 -12.89 -4.62 6.64
CA PHE A 259 -12.36 -5.52 7.66
C PHE A 259 -13.42 -6.58 7.97
N LEU A 260 -13.11 -7.84 7.66
CA LEU A 260 -13.90 -9.01 8.00
C LEU A 260 -13.38 -9.51 9.36
N GLY A 261 -13.78 -8.86 10.44
CA GLY A 261 -13.46 -9.35 11.77
C GLY A 261 -14.23 -10.62 12.06
N SER A 262 -13.56 -11.75 12.24
CA SER A 262 -14.08 -12.83 13.06
C SER A 262 -13.35 -12.76 14.40
N LEU A 263 -14.06 -12.37 15.46
CA LEU A 263 -13.66 -12.74 16.81
C LEU A 263 -13.89 -14.25 16.90
N LEU A 264 -12.93 -15.05 16.45
CA LEU A 264 -12.91 -16.45 16.85
C LEU A 264 -12.28 -16.46 18.24
N GLU A 265 -13.10 -16.62 19.26
CA GLU A 265 -12.65 -17.08 20.57
C GLU A 265 -11.97 -18.44 20.35
N GLU A 266 -10.64 -18.49 20.37
CA GLU A 266 -9.97 -19.77 20.56
C GLU A 266 -10.15 -20.16 22.02
N GLU A 267 -10.91 -21.23 22.27
CA GLU A 267 -11.30 -21.71 23.62
C GLU A 267 -10.13 -22.09 24.55
N ASP A 268 -8.85 -21.99 24.16
CA ASP A 268 -7.74 -22.32 25.06
C ASP A 268 -6.40 -21.68 24.63
N GLY A 269 -6.19 -20.39 24.95
CA GLY A 269 -4.87 -19.74 24.85
C GLY A 269 -4.87 -18.25 25.23
N PRO A 270 -3.80 -17.69 25.84
CA PRO A 270 -3.77 -16.28 26.25
C PRO A 270 -3.49 -15.29 25.10
N GLN A 271 -3.82 -15.60 23.85
CA GLN A 271 -3.49 -14.77 22.69
C GLN A 271 -4.67 -14.65 21.72
N GLN A 272 -5.25 -13.45 21.68
CA GLN A 272 -6.26 -13.05 20.70
C GLN A 272 -5.59 -12.87 19.32
N THR A 273 -5.54 -13.93 18.52
CA THR A 273 -5.03 -13.83 17.14
C THR A 273 -6.08 -13.17 16.25
N LEU A 274 -5.90 -11.88 15.96
CA LEU A 274 -6.69 -11.17 14.94
C LEU A 274 -6.35 -11.75 13.56
N HIS A 275 -7.11 -12.76 13.11
CA HIS A 275 -7.12 -13.17 11.71
C HIS A 275 -7.66 -12.00 10.88
N GLN A 276 -6.76 -11.16 10.36
CA GLN A 276 -7.08 -9.99 9.53
C GLN A 276 -7.60 -10.44 8.16
N ASN A 277 -8.84 -10.94 8.12
CA ASN A 277 -9.53 -11.17 6.87
C ASN A 277 -9.91 -9.79 6.32
N LEU A 278 -9.21 -9.39 5.27
CA LEU A 278 -9.41 -8.12 4.59
C LEU A 278 -9.94 -8.42 3.20
N GLU A 279 -10.91 -7.63 2.76
CA GLU A 279 -11.36 -7.64 1.38
C GLU A 279 -11.25 -6.24 0.77
N LEU A 280 -10.93 -6.20 -0.52
CA LEU A 280 -11.14 -5.03 -1.34
C LEU A 280 -12.14 -5.41 -2.44
N ARG A 281 -13.28 -4.74 -2.44
CA ARG A 281 -14.27 -4.82 -3.53
C ARG A 281 -14.21 -3.57 -4.38
N PHE A 282 -14.25 -3.72 -5.69
CA PHE A 282 -14.33 -2.58 -6.61
C PHE A 282 -15.43 -2.78 -7.64
N GLN A 283 -16.06 -1.67 -8.02
CA GLN A 283 -17.11 -1.64 -9.01
C GLN A 283 -16.51 -1.31 -10.38
N TYR A 284 -16.71 -2.17 -11.38
CA TYR A 284 -16.19 -1.98 -12.74
C TYR A 284 -17.31 -2.02 -13.79
N SER A 285 -17.08 -1.35 -14.93
CA SER A 285 -18.02 -1.33 -16.04
C SER A 285 -17.91 -2.61 -16.88
N LYS A 286 -19.04 -3.28 -17.13
CA LYS A 286 -19.12 -4.44 -18.05
C LYS A 286 -20.37 -4.28 -18.93
N GLY A 287 -20.15 -4.11 -20.23
CA GLY A 287 -21.24 -3.78 -21.16
C GLY A 287 -21.91 -2.45 -20.77
N SER A 288 -23.23 -2.46 -20.58
CA SER A 288 -24.02 -1.31 -20.12
C SER A 288 -24.19 -1.23 -18.61
N GLY A 289 -23.65 -2.19 -17.84
CA GLY A 289 -23.87 -2.32 -16.41
C GLY A 289 -22.60 -2.11 -15.56
N TRP A 290 -22.81 -2.02 -14.25
CA TRP A 290 -21.75 -1.97 -13.25
C TRP A 290 -21.78 -3.27 -12.43
N GLN A 291 -20.62 -3.91 -12.27
CA GLN A 291 -20.49 -5.14 -11.48
C GLN A 291 -19.45 -4.96 -10.37
N TRP A 292 -19.65 -5.65 -9.25
CA TRP A 292 -18.66 -5.73 -8.18
C TRP A 292 -17.78 -6.94 -8.38
N LEU A 293 -16.50 -6.80 -8.05
CA LEU A 293 -15.55 -7.89 -7.87
C LEU A 293 -14.88 -7.71 -6.51
N THR A 294 -14.79 -8.80 -5.76
CA THR A 294 -14.21 -8.85 -4.42
C THR A 294 -12.90 -9.63 -4.44
N ILE A 295 -11.83 -9.01 -3.93
CA ILE A 295 -10.53 -9.63 -3.72
C ILE A 295 -10.33 -9.78 -2.21
N TYR A 296 -10.18 -11.01 -1.74
CA TYR A 296 -9.90 -11.33 -0.35
C TYR A 296 -8.38 -11.43 -0.16
N THR A 297 -7.77 -10.42 0.46
CA THR A 297 -6.32 -10.30 0.60
C THR A 297 -5.95 -9.53 1.85
N LYS A 298 -4.91 -9.99 2.56
CA LYS A 298 -4.30 -9.27 3.68
C LYS A 298 -3.71 -7.91 3.26
N GLN A 299 -3.47 -7.71 1.96
CA GLN A 299 -2.90 -6.48 1.39
C GLN A 299 -3.97 -5.53 0.82
N ALA A 300 -5.21 -5.59 1.29
CA ALA A 300 -6.30 -4.74 0.77
C ALA A 300 -6.01 -3.24 0.90
N PHE A 301 -5.38 -2.81 2.00
CA PHE A 301 -4.95 -1.42 2.20
C PHE A 301 -3.83 -1.01 1.25
N LEU A 302 -2.89 -1.92 0.94
CA LEU A 302 -1.85 -1.66 -0.06
C LEU A 302 -2.47 -1.47 -1.44
N LEU A 303 -3.39 -2.37 -1.85
CA LEU A 303 -4.09 -2.27 -3.11
C LEU A 303 -4.86 -0.94 -3.21
N SER A 304 -5.64 -0.59 -2.17
CA SER A 304 -6.33 0.70 -2.09
C SER A 304 -5.38 1.89 -2.20
N SER A 305 -4.20 1.82 -1.56
CA SER A 305 -3.17 2.86 -1.65
C SER A 305 -2.62 3.00 -3.06
N CYS A 306 -2.43 1.88 -3.78
CA CYS A 306 -1.99 1.88 -5.18
C CYS A 306 -3.05 2.52 -6.10
N LEU A 307 -4.34 2.21 -5.91
CA LEU A 307 -5.44 2.84 -6.67
C LEU A 307 -5.48 4.36 -6.45
N LYS A 308 -5.38 4.80 -5.19
CA LYS A 308 -5.29 6.24 -4.85
C LYS A 308 -4.08 6.89 -5.51
N LYS A 309 -2.93 6.21 -5.52
CA LYS A 309 -1.69 6.75 -6.09
C LYS A 309 -1.80 6.93 -7.61
N MET A 310 -2.33 5.95 -8.35
CA MET A 310 -2.54 6.09 -9.80
C MET A 310 -3.46 7.26 -10.15
N ILE A 311 -4.52 7.49 -9.36
CA ILE A 311 -5.42 8.64 -9.54
C ILE A 311 -4.67 9.95 -9.29
N SER A 312 -3.92 10.04 -8.18
CA SER A 312 -3.13 11.23 -7.85
C SER A 312 -2.08 11.57 -8.90
N GLU A 313 -1.39 10.58 -9.46
CA GLU A 313 -0.42 10.77 -10.55
C GLU A 313 -1.10 11.30 -11.81
N LYS A 314 -2.24 10.71 -12.19
CA LYS A 314 -3.01 11.13 -13.36
C LYS A 314 -3.52 12.57 -13.22
N LEU A 315 -4.00 12.95 -12.03
CA LEU A 315 -4.43 14.33 -11.74
C LEU A 315 -3.26 15.31 -11.81
N THR A 316 -2.10 14.94 -11.27
CA THR A 316 -0.90 15.78 -11.32
C THR A 316 -0.43 16.01 -12.76
N LYS A 317 -0.48 14.96 -13.60
CA LYS A 317 -0.13 15.04 -15.01
C LYS A 317 -1.08 15.94 -15.79
N LEU A 318 -2.38 15.79 -15.57
CA LEU A 318 -3.40 16.65 -16.18
C LEU A 318 -3.26 18.12 -15.74
N ALA A 319 -2.96 18.37 -14.46
CA ALA A 319 -2.74 19.71 -13.94
C ALA A 319 -1.51 20.39 -14.58
N ALA A 320 -0.46 19.62 -14.87
CA ALA A 320 0.74 20.11 -15.54
C ALA A 320 0.51 20.40 -17.04
N GLU A 321 -0.32 19.59 -17.71
CA GLU A 321 -0.64 19.74 -19.14
C GLU A 321 -1.71 20.81 -19.41
N ASN A 322 -2.68 20.99 -18.50
CA ASN A 322 -3.77 21.96 -18.68
C ASN A 322 -4.36 22.45 -17.33
N PRO A 323 -3.87 23.57 -16.77
CA PRO A 323 -4.31 24.07 -15.46
C PRO A 323 -5.81 24.41 -15.37
N GLU A 324 -6.45 24.76 -16.50
CA GLU A 324 -7.86 25.18 -16.54
C GLU A 324 -8.85 24.00 -16.47
N MET A 325 -8.40 22.77 -16.77
CA MET A 325 -9.24 21.56 -16.78
C MET A 325 -9.45 20.92 -15.40
N ILE A 326 -8.75 21.38 -14.37
CA ILE A 326 -8.91 20.89 -12.98
C ILE A 326 -10.33 21.17 -12.47
N ASN A 327 -10.97 22.25 -12.94
CA ASN A 327 -12.34 22.62 -12.57
C ASN A 327 -13.43 21.89 -13.38
N TYR A 328 -13.08 21.23 -14.49
CA TYR A 328 -14.04 20.59 -15.40
C TYR A 328 -14.11 19.07 -15.27
N PHE A 329 -13.11 18.45 -14.65
CA PHE A 329 -13.17 17.04 -14.30
C PHE A 329 -13.83 16.86 -12.93
N ASP A 330 -15.16 16.99 -12.91
CA ASP A 330 -16.01 16.41 -11.88
C ASP A 330 -16.01 14.88 -12.06
N PHE A 331 -14.85 14.24 -11.89
CA PHE A 331 -14.84 12.81 -11.59
C PHE A 331 -15.56 12.70 -10.26
N PRO A 332 -16.71 12.01 -10.17
CA PRO A 332 -17.39 11.85 -8.90
C PRO A 332 -16.36 11.26 -7.96
N THR A 333 -15.92 12.05 -6.97
CA THR A 333 -14.90 11.73 -5.97
C THR A 333 -15.00 10.25 -5.69
N ARG A 334 -14.13 9.43 -6.32
CA ARG A 334 -14.37 7.98 -6.36
C ARG A 334 -14.32 7.53 -4.91
N LYS A 335 -15.49 7.20 -4.36
CA LYS A 335 -15.66 7.02 -2.92
C LYS A 335 -14.82 5.81 -2.51
N SER A 336 -13.68 6.06 -1.87
CA SER A 336 -12.96 5.02 -1.13
C SER A 336 -13.56 4.97 0.26
N LYS A 337 -14.29 3.90 0.60
CA LYS A 337 -14.83 3.68 1.94
C LYS A 337 -13.99 2.62 2.66
N ILE A 338 -13.71 2.83 3.95
CA ILE A 338 -13.22 1.77 4.84
C ILE A 338 -14.41 1.40 5.71
N ALA A 339 -14.85 0.15 5.67
CA ALA A 339 -15.92 -0.35 6.51
C ALA A 339 -15.41 -1.44 7.45
N VAL A 340 -15.94 -1.49 8.66
CA VAL A 340 -15.74 -2.58 9.60
C VAL A 340 -17.06 -3.33 9.68
N LYS A 341 -17.06 -4.63 9.33
CA LYS A 341 -18.21 -5.50 9.62
C LYS A 341 -17.95 -6.15 10.97
N THR A 342 -18.60 -5.65 12.01
CA THR A 342 -18.79 -6.40 13.25
C THR A 342 -19.98 -7.33 13.04
N THR A 343 -19.81 -8.62 13.32
CA THR A 343 -20.95 -9.50 13.57
C THR A 343 -21.76 -8.89 14.72
N GLU A 344 -23.08 -8.84 14.58
CA GLU A 344 -23.99 -8.30 15.61
C GLU A 344 -24.02 -9.23 16.83
N GLU A 345 -22.95 -9.25 17.60
CA GLU A 345 -22.82 -9.79 18.96
C GLU A 345 -21.39 -9.40 19.40
N ASP A 346 -21.24 -8.85 20.61
CA ASP A 346 -19.99 -8.32 21.22
C ASP A 346 -19.72 -6.81 21.11
N GLY A 347 -20.58 -6.04 21.77
CA GLY A 347 -20.23 -4.70 22.25
C GLY A 347 -19.27 -4.75 23.43
N VAL A 348 -17.96 -4.76 23.18
CA VAL A 348 -16.90 -4.56 24.21
C VAL A 348 -16.52 -3.08 24.30
N PHE A 349 -17.51 -2.23 24.51
CA PHE A 349 -17.31 -0.92 25.13
C PHE A 349 -18.35 -0.83 26.24
N GLU A 350 -17.95 -1.27 27.43
CA GLU A 350 -18.69 -0.96 28.64
C GLU A 350 -18.90 0.55 28.71
N THR A 351 -20.17 0.90 28.85
CA THR A 351 -20.74 2.22 29.05
C THR A 351 -19.90 3.05 30.03
N ILE A 352 -19.15 4.05 29.54
CA ILE A 352 -18.68 5.13 30.40
C ILE A 352 -19.94 5.84 30.90
N ARG A 353 -20.22 5.73 32.21
CA ARG A 353 -21.38 6.36 32.83
C ARG A 353 -21.06 7.84 33.07
N GLU A 354 -22.10 8.65 32.95
CA GLU A 354 -22.07 10.12 33.09
C GLU A 354 -21.72 10.60 34.52
N GLU A 355 -21.34 9.69 35.42
CA GLU A 355 -20.98 9.94 36.82
C GLU A 355 -19.46 10.04 37.04
N ASP A 356 -18.64 9.75 36.00
CA ASP A 356 -17.17 9.84 36.02
C ASP A 356 -16.62 11.11 35.32
N LEU A 357 -17.43 12.18 35.22
CA LEU A 357 -17.01 13.52 34.75
C LEU A 357 -17.03 14.57 35.86
#